data_AF-A0A9E3L052-F1
#
_entry.id   AF-A0A9E3L052-F1
#
_cell.length_a   1.000
_cell.length_b   1.000
_cell.length_c   1.000
_cell.angle_alpha   90.00
_cell.angle_beta   90.00
_cell.angle_gamma   90.00
#
_symmetry.space_group_name_H-M   'P 1'
#
loop_
_entity.id
_entity.type
_entity.pdbx_description
1 polymer ?
#
loop_
_entity_poly.entity_id
_entity_poly.type
_entity_poly.pdbx_seq_one_letter_code
_entity_poly.pdbx_strand_id
1 'polypeptide(L)' 'MPHTYKLNEDVRHQPQGPQGRAANDAPMIYTIVQRMPIEADGRLRYRIKSKSENIERVVTEDQLSYSQ' A
#
# COMPACT_ATOMS: atom_id res chain seq x y z
N MET A 1 -15.20 -7.35 -4.66
CA MET A 1 -14.43 -7.98 -3.58
C MET A 1 -14.41 -7.03 -2.39
N PRO A 2 -14.52 -7.51 -1.14
CA PRO A 2 -14.31 -6.66 0.02
C PRO A 2 -12.83 -6.25 0.10
N HIS A 3 -12.57 -5.05 0.63
CA HIS A 3 -11.21 -4.62 0.92
C HIS A 3 -10.55 -5.55 1.94
N THR A 4 -9.37 -6.09 1.63
CA THR A 4 -8.59 -6.94 2.54
C THR A 4 -8.11 -6.15 3.76
N TYR A 5 -7.61 -4.93 3.52
CA TYR A 5 -7.06 -4.07 4.58
C TYR A 5 -8.09 -3.08 5.12
N LYS A 6 -8.06 -2.86 6.44
CA LYS A 6 -8.93 -1.91 7.15
C LYS A 6 -8.29 -0.53 7.24
N LEU A 7 -9.13 0.45 7.55
CA LEU A 7 -8.65 1.80 7.87
C LEU A 7 -7.81 1.77 9.14
N ASN A 8 -6.75 2.56 9.18
CA ASN A 8 -5.76 2.65 10.26
C ASN A 8 -4.93 1.39 10.49
N GLU A 9 -4.96 0.44 9.55
CA GLU A 9 -4.15 -0.77 9.60
C GLU A 9 -2.75 -0.51 9.08
N ASP A 10 -1.74 -1.09 9.73
CA ASP A 10 -0.36 -0.97 9.32
C ASP A 10 -0.01 -2.03 8.26
N VAL A 11 0.60 -1.56 7.18
CA VAL A 11 0.94 -2.36 6.00
C VAL A 11 2.36 -2.04 5.55
N ARG A 12 3.05 -3.05 5.01
CA ARG A 12 4.32 -2.86 4.32
C ARG A 12 4.06 -2.67 2.84
N HIS A 13 4.54 -1.57 2.31
CA HIS A 13 4.49 -1.29 0.87
C HIS A 13 5.69 -1.94 0.17
N GLN A 14 5.42 -2.79 -0.81
CA GLN A 14 6.42 -3.42 -1.66
C GLN A 14 6.38 -2.77 -3.05
N PRO A 15 7.36 -1.91 -3.40
CA PRO A 15 7.42 -1.34 -4.74
C PRO A 15 7.67 -2.46 -5.76
N GLN A 16 6.72 -2.65 -6.67
CA GLN A 16 6.92 -3.55 -7.81
C GLN A 16 7.78 -2.84 -8.88
N GLY A 17 9.10 -2.97 -8.75
CA GLY A 17 10.04 -2.48 -9.75
C GLY A 17 10.14 -3.42 -10.96
N PRO A 18 10.44 -2.91 -12.17
CA PRO A 18 10.82 -3.76 -13.29
C PRO A 18 12.11 -4.51 -12.94
N GLN A 19 12.04 -5.84 -12.94
CA GLN A 19 13.14 -6.82 -12.82
C GLN A 19 14.30 -6.45 -11.88
N GLY A 20 14.27 -6.98 -10.65
CA GLY A 20 15.48 -7.18 -9.84
C GLY A 20 16.08 -5.94 -9.18
N ARG A 21 15.57 -4.73 -9.43
CA ARG A 21 15.82 -3.59 -8.55
C ARG A 21 14.84 -3.63 -7.41
N ALA A 22 15.17 -4.39 -6.36
CA ALA A 22 14.64 -4.10 -5.04
C ALA A 22 14.94 -2.62 -4.80
N ALA A 23 13.93 -1.76 -4.81
CA ALA A 23 14.14 -0.39 -4.39
C ALA A 23 14.70 -0.49 -2.98
N ASN A 24 15.94 -0.04 -2.78
CA ASN A 24 16.64 -0.04 -1.49
C ASN A 24 15.95 0.88 -0.45
N ASP A 25 14.74 1.35 -0.73
CA ASP A 25 13.88 1.92 0.28
C ASP A 25 13.65 0.86 1.35
N ALA A 26 14.11 1.16 2.56
CA ALA A 26 13.86 0.35 3.73
C ALA A 26 12.37 -0.05 3.77
N PRO A 27 12.01 -1.25 4.25
CA PRO A 27 10.61 -1.66 4.38
C PRO A 27 9.86 -0.64 5.25
N MET A 28 9.23 0.34 4.59
CA MET A 28 8.52 1.41 5.25
C MET A 28 7.14 0.87 5.60
N ILE A 29 6.84 0.91 6.90
CA ILE A 29 5.50 0.65 7.39
C ILE A 29 4.67 1.90 7.11
N TYR A 30 3.58 1.70 6.40
CA TYR A 30 2.56 2.71 6.13
C TYR A 30 1.29 2.33 6.87
N THR A 31 0.41 3.31 7.06
CA THR A 31 -0.92 3.09 7.61
C THR A 31 -1.96 3.34 6.53
N ILE A 32 -2.98 2.48 6.41
CA ILE A 32 -4.11 2.68 5.51
C ILE A 32 -4.91 3.90 5.99
N VAL A 33 -4.91 4.98 5.21
CA VAL A 33 -5.68 6.20 5.52
C VAL A 33 -6.95 6.32 4.71
N GLN A 34 -7.08 5.58 3.60
CA GLN A 34 -8.30 5.59 2.80
C GLN A 34 -8.44 4.34 1.94
N ARG A 35 -9.67 3.85 1.79
CA ARG A 35 -10.06 2.85 0.78
C ARG A 35 -10.56 3.60 -0.45
N MET A 36 -9.93 3.39 -1.60
CA MET A 36 -10.33 4.04 -2.84
C MET A 36 -11.52 3.29 -3.47
N PRO A 37 -12.35 3.96 -4.28
CA PRO A 37 -13.38 3.29 -5.07
C PRO A 37 -12.76 2.23 -5.98
N ILE A 38 -13.53 1.17 -6.22
CA ILE A 38 -13.13 0.08 -7.12
C ILE A 38 -13.32 0.58 -8.56
N GLU A 39 -12.22 0.62 -9.31
CA GLU A 39 -12.24 1.01 -10.72
C GLU A 39 -12.82 -0.11 -11.60
N ALA A 40 -13.10 0.18 -12.87
CA ALA A 40 -13.67 -0.78 -13.82
C ALA A 40 -12.80 -2.04 -14.04
N ASP A 41 -11.50 -1.97 -13.71
CA ASP A 41 -10.54 -3.08 -13.75
C ASP A 41 -10.67 -4.04 -12.55
N GLY A 42 -11.55 -3.75 -11.59
CA GLY A 42 -11.76 -4.54 -10.38
C GLY A 42 -10.63 -4.45 -9.36
N ARG A 43 -9.61 -3.63 -9.59
CA ARG A 43 -8.43 -3.54 -8.72
C ARG A 43 -8.73 -2.68 -7.50
N LEU A 44 -8.52 -3.26 -6.32
CA LEU A 44 -8.62 -2.54 -5.06
C LEU A 44 -7.40 -1.65 -4.86
N ARG A 45 -7.66 -0.37 -4.57
CA ARG A 45 -6.63 0.63 -4.26
C ARG A 45 -6.81 1.18 -2.86
N TYR A 46 -5.70 1.57 -2.26
CA TYR A 46 -5.63 2.14 -0.93
C TYR A 46 -4.76 3.38 -0.96
N ARG A 47 -5.15 4.40 -0.20
CA ARG A 47 -4.25 5.49 0.17
C ARG A 47 -3.56 5.10 1.46
N ILE A 48 -2.25 5.13 1.45
CA ILE A 48 -1.40 4.77 2.59
C ILE A 48 -0.52 5.95 2.96
N LYS A 49 -0.21 6.08 4.25
CA LYS A 49 0.59 7.18 4.80
C LYS A 49 1.80 6.67 5.56
N SER A 50 2.98 7.21 5.26
CA SER A 50 4.21 6.89 6.00
C SER A 50 4.13 7.51 7.39
N LYS A 51 4.43 6.72 8.42
CA LYS A 51 4.50 7.24 9.80
C LYS A 51 5.66 8.20 10.00
N SER A 52 6.77 7.98 9.30
CA SER A 52 8.01 8.73 9.50
C SER A 52 8.08 9.98 8.62
N GLU A 53 7.63 9.88 7.37
CA GLU A 53 7.90 10.91 6.37
C GLU A 53 6.69 11.82 6.06
N ASN A 54 5.53 11.55 6.67
CA ASN A 54 4.26 12.24 6.37
C ASN A 54 3.93 12.26 4.85
N ILE A 55 4.40 11.25 4.13
CA ILE A 55 4.13 11.06 2.70
C ILE A 55 2.92 10.16 2.54
N GLU A 56 1.99 10.59 1.69
CA GLU A 56 0.83 9.78 1.29
C GLU A 56 1.01 9.27 -0.14
N ARG A 57 0.62 8.02 -0.39
CA ARG A 57 0.65 7.42 -1.73
C ARG A 57 -0.56 6.53 -1.97
N VAL A 58 -0.93 6.37 -3.24
CA VAL A 58 -2.00 5.46 -3.67
C VAL A 58 -1.35 4.21 -4.24
N VAL A 59 -1.74 3.06 -3.71
CA VAL A 59 -1.19 1.75 -4.06
C VAL A 59 -2.32 0.76 -4.32
N THR A 60 -2.03 -0.28 -5.08
CA THR A 60 -2.95 -1.40 -5.25
C THR A 60 -2.77 -2.44 -4.14
N GLU A 61 -3.77 -3.30 -3.95
CA GLU A 61 -3.72 -4.37 -2.94
C GLU A 61 -2.50 -5.29 -3.09
N ASP A 62 -2.08 -5.58 -4.34
CA ASP A 62 -0.93 -6.43 -4.65
C ASP A 62 0.44 -5.81 -4.32
N GLN A 63 0.48 -4.51 -4.04
CA GLN A 63 1.69 -3.79 -3.59
C GLN A 63 1.78 -3.72 -2.05
N LEU A 64 0.82 -4.32 -1.34
CA LEU A 64 0.74 -4.30 0.11
C LEU A 64 0.90 -5.70 0.69
N SER A 65 1.50 -5.74 1.87
CA SER A 65 1.61 -6.94 2.70
C SER A 65 1.39 -6.57 4.17
N TYR A 66 0.91 -7.51 4.97
CA TYR A 66 0.77 -7.30 6.42
C TYR A 66 2.12 -6.96 7.06
N SER A 67 2.15 -5.90 7.88
CA SER A 67 3.28 -5.66 8.77
C SER A 67 3.14 -6.58 9.98
N GLN A 68 3.81 -7.74 9.94
CA GLN A 68 4.02 -8.57 11.12
C GLN A 68 4.90 -7.86 12.15
#